data_AF-C8BNE3-F1
#
_entry.id   AF-C8BNE3-F1
#
_cell.length_a   1.000
_cell.length_b   1.000
_cell.length_c   1.000
_cell.angle_alpha   90.00
_cell.angle_beta   90.00
_cell.angle_gamma   90.00
#
_symmetry.space_group_name_H-M   'P 1'
#
loop_
_entity.id
_entity.type
_entity.pdbx_description
1 polymer ?
#
loop_
_entity_poly.entity_id
_entity_poly.type
_entity_poly.pdbx_seq_one_letter_code
_entity_poly.pdbx_strand_id
1 'polypeptide(L)' 'MTRRRGRPAKMKPWLLRIHNNGYSRELIIIARSRAEAEEQAKFILKQSFPLARGYTLKKLPKSQGVRV' A
#
# COMPACT_ATOMS: atom_id res chain seq x y z
N MET A 1 -13.58 20.23 -29.24
CA MET A 1 -12.62 19.72 -28.24
C MET A 1 -13.37 19.16 -27.03
N THR A 2 -13.72 17.88 -27.03
CA THR A 2 -14.42 17.24 -25.90
C THR A 2 -13.41 16.86 -24.81
N ARG A 3 -13.35 17.67 -23.75
CA ARG A 3 -12.66 17.35 -22.48
C ARG A 3 -13.23 16.03 -21.96
N ARG A 4 -12.50 14.92 -22.14
CA ARG A 4 -12.84 13.60 -21.59
C ARG A 4 -12.93 13.73 -20.07
N ARG A 5 -14.17 13.79 -19.56
CA ARG A 5 -14.48 13.87 -18.12
C ARG A 5 -13.76 12.74 -17.38
N GLY A 6 -13.06 13.15 -16.32
CA GLY A 6 -12.12 12.35 -15.57
C GLY A 6 -12.76 11.14 -14.93
N ARG A 7 -12.28 9.95 -15.32
CA ARG A 7 -12.41 8.79 -14.45
C ARG A 7 -11.59 9.11 -13.20
N PRO A 8 -12.18 9.20 -12.00
CA PRO A 8 -11.41 9.42 -10.78
C PRO A 8 -10.31 8.36 -10.73
N ALA A 9 -9.09 8.76 -10.37
CA ALA A 9 -7.96 7.85 -10.26
C ALA A 9 -8.39 6.69 -9.35
N LYS A 10 -8.56 5.50 -9.95
CA LYS A 10 -9.07 4.35 -9.21
C LYS A 10 -8.08 4.04 -8.10
N MET A 11 -8.52 4.15 -6.86
CA MET A 11 -7.76 3.66 -5.71
C MET A 11 -7.47 2.17 -5.92
N LYS A 12 -6.24 1.78 -5.63
CA LYS A 12 -5.74 0.41 -5.81
C LYS A 12 -5.24 -0.08 -4.45
N PRO A 13 -5.55 -1.33 -4.08
CA PRO A 13 -4.95 -1.94 -2.90
C PRO A 13 -3.48 -2.31 -3.18
N TRP A 14 -2.63 -2.03 -2.21
CA TRP A 14 -1.21 -2.37 -2.18
C TRP A 14 -0.93 -3.14 -0.91
N LEU A 15 -0.33 -4.32 -1.04
CA LEU A 15 0.17 -5.10 0.07
C LEU A 15 1.51 -4.52 0.51
N LEU A 16 1.55 -3.94 1.70
CA LEU A 16 2.76 -3.60 2.41
C LEU A 16 3.16 -4.80 3.28
N ARG A 17 4.37 -5.29 3.10
CA ARG A 17 4.97 -6.31 3.95
C ARG A 17 6.16 -5.71 4.68
N ILE A 18 6.07 -5.66 6.01
CA ILE A 18 7.09 -5.11 6.89
C ILE A 18 7.90 -6.28 7.44
N HIS A 19 9.23 -6.20 7.36
CA HIS A 19 10.14 -7.21 7.89
C HIS A 19 10.93 -6.61 9.06
N ASN A 20 10.75 -7.18 10.26
CA ASN A 20 11.43 -6.72 11.47
C ASN A 20 11.87 -7.89 12.35
N ASN A 21 13.18 -8.17 12.40
CA ASN A 21 13.83 -9.14 13.30
C ASN A 21 13.02 -10.44 13.55
N GLY A 22 12.66 -11.16 12.48
CA GLY A 22 11.93 -12.43 12.56
C GLY A 22 10.40 -12.30 12.53
N TYR A 23 9.87 -11.08 12.65
CA TYR A 23 8.45 -10.78 12.50
C TYR A 23 8.15 -10.18 11.13
N SER A 24 7.16 -10.75 10.44
CA SER A 24 6.59 -10.18 9.22
C SER A 24 5.16 -9.73 9.47
N ARG A 25 4.85 -8.47 9.18
CA ARG A 25 3.48 -7.95 9.24
C ARG A 25 3.04 -7.51 7.85
N GLU A 26 1.83 -7.91 7.49
CA GLU A 26 1.22 -7.55 6.21
C GLU A 26 0.07 -6.56 6.45
N LEU A 27 0.01 -5.52 5.61
CA LEU A 27 -0.97 -4.43 5.70
C LEU A 27 -1.44 -4.10 4.28
N ILE A 28 -2.73 -3.76 4.14
CA ILE A 28 -3.29 -3.32 2.86
C ILE A 28 -3.40 -1.80 2.88
N ILE A 29 -2.74 -1.16 1.92
CA ILE A 29 -2.76 0.29 1.70
C ILE A 29 -3.62 0.59 0.48
N ILE A 30 -4.62 1.44 0.64
CA ILE A 30 -5.49 1.87 -0.47
C ILE A 30 -4.99 3.23 -0.95
N ALA A 31 -4.37 3.26 -2.13
CA ALA A 31 -3.77 4.48 -2.69
C ALA A 31 -4.01 4.61 -4.18
N ARG A 32 -4.01 5.85 -4.70
CA ARG A 32 -4.22 6.10 -6.14
C ARG A 32 -3.00 5.75 -6.99
N SER A 33 -1.81 5.90 -6.41
CA SER A 33 -0.53 5.68 -7.06
C SER A 33 0.42 4.85 -6.18
N ARG A 34 1.51 4.37 -6.78
CA ARG A 34 2.59 3.70 -6.04
C ARG A 34 3.27 4.67 -5.07
N ALA A 35 3.49 5.92 -5.49
CA ALA A 35 4.16 6.93 -4.67
C ALA A 35 3.36 7.22 -3.38
N GLU A 36 2.04 7.39 -3.52
CA GLU A 36 1.14 7.61 -2.37
C GLU A 36 1.12 6.38 -1.43
N ALA A 37 1.17 5.17 -1.98
CA ALA A 37 1.29 3.95 -1.17
C ALA A 37 2.64 3.85 -0.45
N GLU A 38 3.74 4.26 -1.08
CA GLU A 38 5.07 4.28 -0.48
C GLU A 38 5.19 5.32 0.64
N GLU A 39 4.58 6.49 0.47
CA GLU A 39 4.55 7.52 1.50
C GLU A 39 3.78 7.06 2.74
N GLN A 40 2.58 6.50 2.54
CA GLN A 40 1.80 5.88 3.63
C GLN A 40 2.57 4.72 4.27
N ALA A 41 3.24 3.88 3.49
CA ALA A 41 4.08 2.81 4.01
C ALA A 41 5.19 3.36 4.92
N LYS A 42 5.96 4.36 4.46
CA LYS A 42 7.01 5.00 5.26
C LYS A 42 6.47 5.58 6.55
N PHE A 43 5.31 6.23 6.49
CA PHE A 43 4.67 6.79 7.68
C PHE A 43 4.31 5.70 8.69
N ILE A 44 3.67 4.62 8.24
CA ILE A 44 3.30 3.47 9.10
C ILE A 44 4.54 2.81 9.69
N LEU A 45 5.58 2.57 8.88
CA LEU A 45 6.84 2.01 9.35
C LEU A 45 7.48 2.89 10.42
N LYS A 46 7.55 4.20 10.20
CA LYS A 46 8.15 5.13 11.16
C LYS A 46 7.39 5.15 12.49
N GLN A 47 6.06 5.07 12.45
CA GLN A 47 5.21 5.09 13.65
C GLN A 47 5.22 3.76 14.41
N SER A 48 5.11 2.63 13.68
CA SER A 48 4.88 1.31 14.29
C SER A 48 6.14 0.47 14.46
N PHE A 49 7.17 0.71 13.66
CA PHE A 49 8.38 -0.12 13.62
C PHE A 49 9.64 0.73 13.38
N PRO A 50 10.04 1.59 14.34
CA PRO A 50 11.21 2.46 14.21
C PRO A 50 12.53 1.71 13.95
N LEU A 51 12.59 0.41 14.26
CA LEU A 51 13.76 -0.46 14.06
C LEU A 51 13.59 -1.45 12.88
N ALA A 52 12.52 -1.34 12.09
CA ALA A 52 12.36 -2.22 10.94
C ALA A 52 13.52 -2.04 9.95
N ARG A 53 14.12 -3.16 9.54
CA ARG A 53 15.23 -3.17 8.59
C ARG A 53 14.79 -2.93 7.15
N GLY A 54 13.50 -3.14 6.84
CA GLY A 54 12.98 -2.92 5.51
C GLY A 54 11.51 -3.26 5.35
N TYR A 55 10.99 -2.91 4.18
CA TYR A 55 9.63 -3.20 3.76
C TYR A 55 9.55 -3.48 2.27
N THR A 56 8.50 -4.17 1.86
CA THR A 56 8.22 -4.43 0.45
C THR A 56 6.79 -4.01 0.14
N LEU A 57 6.60 -3.35 -1.00
CA LEU A 57 5.29 -2.94 -1.47
C LEU A 57 4.94 -3.70 -2.75
N LYS A 58 3.85 -4.45 -2.72
CA LYS A 58 3.35 -5.21 -3.87
C LYS A 58 1.92 -4.79 -4.19
N LYS A 59 1.66 -4.40 -5.44
CA LYS A 59 0.30 -4.10 -5.88
C LYS A 59 -0.55 -5.38 -5.82
N LEU A 60 -1.72 -5.31 -5.18
CA LEU A 60 -2.64 -6.44 -5.17
C LEU A 60 -3.45 -6.49 -6.47
N PRO A 61 -3.64 -7.68 -7.07
CA PRO A 61 -4.56 -7.83 -8.19
C PRO A 61 -5.99 -7.46 -7.73
N LYS A 62 -6.81 -6.96 -8.66
CA LYS A 62 -8.23 -6.75 -8.37
C LYS A 62 -8.86 -8.12 -8.12
N SER A 63 -9.45 -8.30 -6.93
CA SER A 63 -10.07 -9.53 -6.42
C SER A 63 -9.11 -10.60 -5.91
N GLN A 64 -8.84 -10.57 -4.61
CA GLN A 64 -9.44 -11.59 -3.76
C GLN A 64 -10.19 -10.85 -2.66
N GLY A 65 -11.51 -11.05 -2.62
CA GLY A 65 -12.34 -10.53 -1.54
C GLY A 65 -11.78 -11.05 -0.21
N VAL A 66 -11.54 -10.13 0.72
CA VAL A 66 -11.43 -10.48 2.12
C VAL A 66 -12.78 -11.07 2.50
N ARG A 67 -12.90 -12.40 2.48
CA ARG A 67 -13.92 -13.07 3.28
C ARG A 67 -13.48 -12.88 4.72
N VAL A 68 -14.19 -11.98 5.39
CA VAL A 68 -14.22 -11.85 6.85
C VAL A 68 -14.62 -13.17 7.50
#